data_AF-A0A9N9HYD6-F1
#
_entry.id   AF-A0A9N9HYD6-F1
#
_cell.length_a   1.000
_cell.length_b   1.000
_cell.length_c   1.000
_cell.angle_alpha   90.00
_cell.angle_beta   90.00
_cell.angle_gamma   90.00
#
_symmetry.space_group_name_H-M   'P 1'
#
loop_
_entity.id
_entity.type
_entity.pdbx_description
1 polymer ?
#
loop_
_entity_poly.entity_id
_entity_poly.type
_entity_poly.pdbx_seq_one_letter_code
_entity_poly.pdbx_strand_id
1 'polypeptide(L)'
;LNQLHHNINRQLKPLTDLYRILCHNRSRQRRNLCKVLNDWDLLQEEAEHIDKELQKLTHEEPIMTDEGDSYSFHLSSWVYHTKLELLEDIFFLGFELELYGTHEFVMIYWYIDYLLGVHYQHLERTHMHITDIKYKDQHGSYRSTSSPASSVSLLVSQQMMMMAKQDICRGIHRTISALQKTGHVISPQLEFDDESTRFLHRFRICRTLGSPTILSYKDFKEMTQFDNVTALELINASLQNFQAARSSIESLLAMEPLELKMDFCHVNFTKELRDMLRVCIANIVNLHKIIEEYKPMLDPNNAKESDIITTSKPILDPNNDQESSDTTTSRKQQKKKQKSKKPLRKDNKIVNFEFKYHPWYTVITLK
;
A
#
# COMPACT_ATOMS: atom_id res chain seq x y z
N LEU A 1 -10.05 -14.44 38.91
CA LEU A 1 -8.60 -14.58 39.21
C LEU A 1 -7.99 -15.87 38.64
N ASN A 2 -8.47 -17.09 38.97
CA ASN A 2 -7.89 -18.33 38.42
C ASN A 2 -8.07 -18.50 36.90
N GLN A 3 -9.20 -18.08 36.34
CA GLN A 3 -9.41 -18.03 34.87
C GLN A 3 -8.50 -16.99 34.19
N LEU A 4 -8.26 -15.84 34.85
CA LEU A 4 -7.34 -14.81 34.37
C LEU A 4 -5.90 -15.34 34.30
N HIS A 5 -5.43 -16.05 35.34
CA HIS A 5 -4.10 -16.67 35.34
C HIS A 5 -3.95 -17.80 34.32
N HIS A 6 -4.98 -18.61 34.09
CA HIS A 6 -4.95 -19.64 33.04
C HIS A 6 -4.90 -19.01 31.64
N ASN A 7 -5.67 -17.95 31.42
CA ASN A 7 -5.64 -17.19 30.17
C ASN A 7 -4.27 -16.52 29.95
N ILE A 8 -3.68 -15.88 30.95
CA ILE A 8 -2.34 -15.25 30.84
C ILE A 8 -1.28 -16.28 30.40
N ASN A 9 -1.28 -17.49 30.99
CA ASN A 9 -0.31 -18.53 30.60
C ASN A 9 -0.51 -19.03 29.16
N ARG A 10 -1.75 -19.09 28.68
CA ARG A 10 -2.06 -19.42 27.28
C ARG A 10 -1.67 -18.28 26.33
N GLN A 11 -1.80 -17.03 26.76
CA GLN A 11 -1.44 -15.81 26.01
C GLN A 11 0.08 -15.59 25.89
N LEU A 12 0.88 -16.11 26.83
CA LEU A 12 2.34 -16.05 26.75
C LEU A 12 2.93 -16.92 25.61
N LYS A 13 2.19 -17.94 25.15
CA LYS A 13 2.68 -18.86 24.11
C LYS A 13 2.82 -18.17 22.75
N PRO A 14 1.79 -17.48 22.19
CA PRO A 14 1.94 -16.71 20.95
C PRO A 14 3.12 -15.72 20.97
N LEU A 15 3.31 -15.02 22.09
CA LEU A 15 4.42 -14.09 22.26
C LEU A 15 5.78 -14.79 22.26
N THR A 16 5.92 -15.89 23.02
CA THR A 16 7.15 -16.67 23.06
C THR A 16 7.47 -17.28 21.69
N ASP A 17 6.45 -17.77 21.01
CA ASP A 17 6.58 -18.34 19.67
C ASP A 17 6.97 -17.27 18.65
N LEU A 18 6.44 -16.04 18.73
CA LEU A 18 6.87 -14.92 17.90
C LEU A 18 8.37 -14.64 18.07
N TYR A 19 8.88 -14.46 19.29
CA TYR A 19 10.31 -14.23 19.50
C TYR A 19 11.18 -15.38 19.00
N ARG A 20 10.76 -16.64 19.21
CA ARG A 20 11.44 -17.80 18.62
C ARG A 20 11.45 -17.74 17.10
N ILE A 21 10.33 -17.36 16.48
CA ILE A 21 10.22 -17.24 15.02
C ILE A 21 11.23 -16.21 14.51
N LEU A 22 11.33 -15.03 15.12
CA LEU A 22 12.25 -13.96 14.73
C LEU A 22 13.74 -14.41 14.76
N CYS A 23 14.10 -15.40 15.58
CA CYS A 23 15.45 -15.96 15.62
C CYS A 23 15.77 -16.97 14.50
N HIS A 24 14.79 -17.35 13.67
CA HIS A 24 15.04 -18.27 12.55
C HIS A 24 15.53 -17.52 11.31
N ASN A 25 16.01 -18.25 10.30
CA ASN A 25 16.27 -17.68 8.97
C ASN A 25 14.97 -17.18 8.30
N ARG A 26 15.09 -16.25 7.35
CA ARG A 26 13.97 -15.53 6.70
C ARG A 26 12.92 -16.44 6.06
N SER A 27 13.34 -17.53 5.41
CA SER A 27 12.41 -18.54 4.85
C SER A 27 11.56 -19.21 5.93
N ARG A 28 12.16 -19.57 7.05
CA ARG A 28 11.47 -20.21 8.18
C ARG A 28 10.66 -19.20 8.99
N GLN A 29 11.12 -17.96 9.11
CA GLN A 29 10.34 -16.84 9.66
C GLN A 29 9.00 -16.78 8.93
N ARG A 30 9.02 -16.51 7.62
CA ARG A 30 7.78 -16.39 6.83
C ARG A 30 6.86 -17.59 6.97
N ARG A 31 7.40 -18.81 6.86
CA ARG A 31 6.61 -20.05 6.97
C ARG A 31 5.93 -20.17 8.34
N ASN A 32 6.63 -19.82 9.42
CA ASN A 32 6.09 -19.95 10.76
C ASN A 32 5.14 -18.80 11.11
N LEU A 33 5.40 -17.57 10.65
CA LEU A 33 4.46 -16.45 10.78
C LEU A 33 3.10 -16.80 10.17
N CYS A 34 3.07 -17.39 8.97
CA CYS A 34 1.83 -17.87 8.36
C CYS A 34 1.09 -18.93 9.19
N LYS A 35 1.79 -19.71 10.02
CA LYS A 35 1.16 -20.77 10.85
C LYS A 35 0.54 -20.21 12.12
N VAL A 36 1.21 -19.26 12.76
CA VAL A 36 0.75 -18.69 14.05
C VAL A 36 -0.35 -17.64 13.86
N LEU A 37 -0.58 -17.16 12.64
CA LEU A 37 -1.50 -16.05 12.38
C LEU A 37 -2.94 -16.30 12.88
N ASN A 38 -3.46 -17.52 12.70
CA ASN A 38 -4.78 -17.88 13.24
C ASN A 38 -4.79 -17.95 14.77
N ASP A 39 -3.67 -18.31 15.40
CA ASP A 39 -3.55 -18.29 16.86
C ASP A 39 -3.58 -16.84 17.39
N TRP A 40 -3.00 -15.90 16.64
CA TRP A 40 -3.08 -14.46 16.93
C TRP A 40 -4.48 -13.88 16.71
N ASP A 41 -5.22 -14.37 15.71
CA ASP A 41 -6.61 -13.97 15.47
C ASP A 41 -7.54 -14.44 16.61
N LEU A 42 -7.41 -15.70 17.04
CA LEU A 42 -8.11 -16.22 18.22
C LEU A 42 -7.71 -15.48 19.50
N LEU A 43 -6.43 -15.15 19.66
CA LEU A 43 -5.94 -14.37 20.80
C LEU A 43 -6.60 -12.98 20.83
N GLN A 44 -6.84 -12.36 19.68
CA GLN A 44 -7.49 -11.06 19.60
C GLN A 44 -8.94 -11.14 20.08
N GLU A 45 -9.70 -12.15 19.65
CA GLU A 45 -11.08 -12.37 20.12
C GLU A 45 -11.13 -12.57 21.65
N GLU A 46 -10.21 -13.37 22.20
CA GLU A 46 -10.10 -13.60 23.64
C GLU A 46 -9.72 -12.31 24.40
N ALA A 47 -8.79 -11.52 23.84
CA ALA A 47 -8.39 -10.24 24.41
C ALA A 47 -9.54 -9.22 24.40
N GLU A 48 -10.33 -9.18 23.33
CA GLU A 48 -11.51 -8.32 23.23
C GLU A 48 -12.56 -8.68 24.28
N HIS A 49 -12.77 -9.97 24.55
CA HIS A 49 -13.66 -10.41 25.62
C HIS A 49 -13.19 -9.91 27.00
N ILE A 50 -11.88 -9.98 27.26
CA ILE A 50 -11.30 -9.47 28.52
C ILE A 50 -11.44 -7.95 28.60
N ASP A 51 -11.17 -7.23 27.52
CA ASP A 51 -11.33 -5.77 27.48
C ASP A 51 -12.78 -5.35 27.77
N LYS A 52 -13.79 -6.07 27.26
CA LYS A 52 -15.20 -5.81 27.59
C LYS A 52 -15.53 -6.00 29.07
N GLU A 53 -14.91 -6.98 29.73
CA GLU A 53 -15.07 -7.17 31.17
C GLU A 53 -14.30 -6.10 31.95
N LEU A 54 -13.11 -5.70 31.49
CA LEU A 54 -12.35 -4.58 32.08
C LEU A 54 -13.14 -3.28 32.00
N GLN A 55 -13.72 -2.95 30.84
CA GLN A 55 -14.57 -1.76 30.64
C GLN A 55 -15.70 -1.69 31.67
N LYS A 56 -16.38 -2.82 31.93
CA LYS A 56 -17.44 -2.90 32.94
C LYS A 56 -16.92 -2.69 34.36
N LEU A 57 -15.75 -3.25 34.68
CA LEU A 57 -15.14 -3.16 36.01
C LEU A 57 -14.54 -1.77 36.30
N THR A 58 -13.97 -1.11 35.29
CA THR A 58 -13.37 0.21 35.40
C THR A 58 -14.36 1.34 35.17
N HIS A 59 -15.57 1.03 34.69
CA HIS A 59 -16.56 2.01 34.23
C HIS A 59 -15.96 2.98 33.21
N GLU A 60 -15.21 2.42 32.23
CA GLU A 60 -14.63 3.19 31.14
C GLU A 60 -15.73 3.93 30.36
N GLU A 61 -15.57 5.24 30.20
CA GLU A 61 -16.46 6.04 29.38
C GLU A 61 -15.92 6.11 27.95
N PRO A 62 -16.77 5.87 26.93
CA PRO A 62 -16.34 5.94 25.55
C PRO A 62 -15.99 7.37 25.12
N ILE A 63 -15.07 7.49 24.18
CA ILE A 63 -14.84 8.72 23.42
C ILE A 63 -15.90 8.76 22.30
N MET A 64 -16.65 9.86 22.22
CA MET A 64 -17.60 10.08 21.13
C MET A 64 -16.83 10.45 19.86
N THR A 65 -16.97 9.65 18.81
CA THR A 65 -16.45 9.96 17.47
C THR A 65 -17.61 10.12 16.48
N ASP A 66 -17.31 10.57 15.26
CA ASP A 66 -18.30 10.65 14.18
C ASP A 66 -18.90 9.27 13.81
N GLU A 67 -18.19 8.20 14.14
CA GLU A 67 -18.56 6.80 13.89
C GLU A 67 -19.31 6.16 15.06
N GLY A 68 -19.43 6.87 16.19
CA GLY A 68 -20.11 6.45 17.41
C GLY A 68 -19.17 6.30 18.61
N ASP A 69 -19.59 5.48 19.58
CA ASP A 69 -18.88 5.27 20.83
C ASP A 69 -17.59 4.47 20.58
N SER A 70 -16.43 5.07 20.91
CA SER A 70 -15.12 4.43 20.81
C SER A 70 -14.59 4.10 22.19
N TYR A 71 -14.20 2.84 22.41
CA TYR A 71 -13.53 2.36 23.63
C TYR A 71 -12.08 2.00 23.35
N SER A 72 -11.22 2.04 24.36
CA SER A 72 -9.78 1.82 24.18
C SER A 72 -9.42 0.42 23.68
N PHE A 73 -10.04 -0.63 24.24
CA PHE A 73 -9.71 -2.04 23.98
C PHE A 73 -8.20 -2.30 24.06
N HIS A 74 -7.56 -1.95 25.17
CA HIS A 74 -6.10 -1.93 25.28
C HIS A 74 -5.43 -3.27 24.91
N LEU A 75 -5.96 -4.40 25.40
CA LEU A 75 -5.35 -5.72 25.15
C LEU A 75 -5.55 -6.14 23.70
N SER A 76 -6.78 -6.08 23.20
CA SER A 76 -7.12 -6.44 21.82
C SER A 76 -6.40 -5.53 20.82
N SER A 77 -6.24 -4.24 21.14
CA SER A 77 -5.51 -3.28 20.31
C SER A 77 -4.02 -3.61 20.20
N TRP A 78 -3.39 -4.04 21.30
CA TRP A 78 -2.01 -4.50 21.26
C TRP A 78 -1.88 -5.79 20.42
N VAL A 79 -2.76 -6.77 20.64
CA VAL A 79 -2.76 -8.01 19.86
C VAL A 79 -2.97 -7.72 18.37
N TYR A 80 -3.90 -6.83 18.03
CA TYR A 80 -4.19 -6.45 16.65
C TYR A 80 -3.04 -5.70 15.99
N HIS A 81 -2.38 -4.78 16.71
CA HIS A 81 -1.16 -4.11 16.25
C HIS A 81 -0.09 -5.13 15.86
N THR A 82 0.22 -6.08 16.75
CA THR A 82 1.19 -7.15 16.45
C THR A 82 0.72 -8.03 15.30
N LYS A 83 -0.57 -8.40 15.22
CA LYS A 83 -1.11 -9.17 14.09
C LYS A 83 -0.91 -8.47 12.75
N LEU A 84 -1.06 -7.15 12.71
CA LEU A 84 -0.80 -6.34 11.51
C LEU A 84 0.69 -6.32 11.15
N GLU A 85 1.60 -6.20 12.12
CA GLU A 85 3.05 -6.35 11.89
C GLU A 85 3.40 -7.72 11.30
N LEU A 86 2.79 -8.79 11.82
CA LEU A 86 2.95 -10.15 11.29
C LEU A 86 2.50 -10.25 9.83
N LEU A 87 1.35 -9.66 9.49
CA LEU A 87 0.84 -9.61 8.12
C LEU A 87 1.80 -8.87 7.19
N GLU A 88 2.26 -7.68 7.59
CA GLU A 88 3.27 -6.90 6.86
C GLU A 88 4.52 -7.75 6.58
N ASP A 89 5.09 -8.36 7.62
CA ASP A 89 6.29 -9.19 7.51
C ASP A 89 6.09 -10.37 6.55
N ILE A 90 4.95 -11.06 6.61
CA ILE A 90 4.66 -12.19 5.70
C ILE A 90 4.69 -11.75 4.24
N PHE A 91 4.10 -10.58 3.94
CA PHE A 91 4.05 -10.07 2.57
C PHE A 91 5.40 -9.53 2.12
N PHE A 92 6.08 -8.73 2.93
CA PHE A 92 7.38 -8.17 2.61
C PHE A 92 8.49 -9.23 2.48
N LEU A 93 8.50 -10.24 3.36
CA LEU A 93 9.39 -11.40 3.23
C LEU A 93 9.21 -12.13 1.90
N GLY A 94 8.03 -12.03 1.26
CA GLY A 94 7.85 -12.63 -0.05
C GLY A 94 8.63 -11.93 -1.17
N PHE A 95 8.93 -10.63 -1.04
CA PHE A 95 9.86 -9.96 -1.96
C PHE A 95 11.30 -10.39 -1.72
N GLU A 96 11.73 -10.38 -0.45
CA GLU A 96 13.09 -10.79 -0.08
C GLU A 96 13.41 -12.24 -0.44
N LEU A 97 12.40 -13.10 -0.41
CA LEU A 97 12.51 -14.52 -0.77
C LEU A 97 12.17 -14.79 -2.25
N GLU A 98 11.99 -13.74 -3.06
CA GLU A 98 11.70 -13.83 -4.50
C GLU A 98 10.49 -14.73 -4.84
N LEU A 99 9.45 -14.68 -4.00
CA LEU A 99 8.26 -15.53 -4.13
C LEU A 99 7.22 -14.97 -5.10
N TYR A 100 7.39 -13.72 -5.53
CA TYR A 100 6.46 -13.02 -6.42
C TYR A 100 7.11 -12.81 -7.79
N GLY A 101 6.38 -13.13 -8.85
CA GLY A 101 6.75 -12.73 -10.19
C GLY A 101 6.57 -11.21 -10.37
N THR A 102 7.35 -10.61 -11.26
CA THR A 102 7.30 -9.15 -11.54
C THR A 102 5.91 -8.67 -11.97
N HIS A 103 5.18 -9.51 -12.70
CA HIS A 103 3.80 -9.28 -13.13
C HIS A 103 2.78 -9.31 -11.98
N GLU A 104 3.17 -9.74 -10.78
CA GLU A 104 2.35 -9.77 -9.57
C GLU A 104 2.57 -8.54 -8.68
N PHE A 105 3.63 -7.77 -8.90
CA PHE A 105 4.04 -6.70 -8.00
C PHE A 105 2.94 -5.67 -7.75
N VAL A 106 2.14 -5.34 -8.77
CA VAL A 106 1.02 -4.39 -8.62
C VAL A 106 0.05 -4.85 -7.54
N MET A 107 -0.45 -6.10 -7.62
CA MET A 107 -1.42 -6.59 -6.63
C MET A 107 -0.81 -6.75 -5.25
N ILE A 108 0.45 -7.18 -5.14
CA ILE A 108 1.11 -7.35 -3.85
C ILE A 108 1.33 -6.01 -3.15
N TYR A 109 1.96 -5.03 -3.83
CA TYR A 109 2.19 -3.71 -3.24
C TYR A 109 0.89 -2.95 -2.98
N TRP A 110 -0.13 -3.10 -3.83
CA TRP A 110 -1.45 -2.53 -3.59
C TRP A 110 -2.11 -3.10 -2.33
N TYR A 111 -2.02 -4.42 -2.11
CA TYR A 111 -2.58 -5.03 -0.90
C TYR A 111 -1.80 -4.64 0.35
N ILE A 112 -0.47 -4.50 0.24
CA ILE A 112 0.37 -3.99 1.34
C ILE A 112 0.03 -2.52 1.65
N ASP A 113 -0.19 -1.66 0.64
CA ASP A 113 -0.67 -0.28 0.82
C ASP A 113 -1.97 -0.26 1.66
N TYR A 114 -2.93 -1.13 1.32
CA TYR A 114 -4.15 -1.29 2.12
C TYR A 114 -3.85 -1.69 3.58
N LEU A 115 -3.05 -2.73 3.80
CA LEU A 115 -2.73 -3.21 5.15
C LEU A 115 -2.04 -2.13 5.99
N LEU A 116 -1.10 -1.41 5.41
CA LEU A 116 -0.41 -0.30 6.06
C LEU A 116 -1.36 0.85 6.40
N GLY A 117 -2.35 1.11 5.54
CA GLY A 117 -3.42 2.08 5.81
C GLY A 117 -4.29 1.68 6.99
N VAL A 118 -4.70 0.41 7.05
CA VAL A 118 -5.43 -0.12 8.20
C VAL A 118 -4.60 -0.02 9.48
N HIS A 119 -3.30 -0.30 9.38
CA HIS A 119 -2.40 -0.19 10.52
C HIS A 119 -2.22 1.26 10.99
N TYR A 120 -2.06 2.20 10.07
CA TYR A 120 -2.04 3.62 10.38
C TYR A 120 -3.33 4.06 11.11
N GLN A 121 -4.50 3.69 10.60
CA GLN A 121 -5.79 4.00 11.22
C GLN A 121 -5.92 3.42 12.64
N HIS A 122 -5.43 2.20 12.84
CA HIS A 122 -5.40 1.57 14.16
C HIS A 122 -4.49 2.33 15.14
N LEU A 123 -3.33 2.79 14.68
CA LEU A 123 -2.42 3.61 15.48
C LEU A 123 -3.03 4.99 15.80
N GLU A 124 -3.72 5.63 14.86
CA GLU A 124 -4.46 6.89 15.09
C GLU A 124 -5.53 6.73 16.17
N ARG A 125 -6.33 5.67 16.08
CA ARG A 125 -7.33 5.34 17.10
C ARG A 125 -6.66 5.15 18.47
N THR A 126 -5.54 4.43 18.51
CA THR A 126 -4.77 4.19 19.73
C THR A 126 -4.20 5.48 20.30
N HIS A 127 -3.68 6.36 19.44
CA HIS A 127 -3.16 7.67 19.82
C HIS A 127 -4.25 8.55 20.44
N MET A 128 -5.43 8.65 19.80
CA MET A 128 -6.59 9.36 20.34
C MET A 128 -6.94 8.89 21.76
N HIS A 129 -7.06 7.57 21.97
CA HIS A 129 -7.37 6.98 23.27
C HIS A 129 -6.31 7.23 24.34
N ILE A 130 -5.05 7.48 23.94
CA ILE A 130 -3.96 7.78 24.86
C ILE A 130 -3.90 9.27 25.19
N THR A 131 -4.25 10.16 24.26
CA THR A 131 -4.24 11.61 24.51
C THR A 131 -5.49 12.09 25.26
N ASP A 132 -6.63 11.42 25.07
CA ASP A 132 -7.91 11.80 25.67
C ASP A 132 -8.26 11.03 26.96
N ILE A 133 -7.25 10.45 27.64
CA ILE A 133 -7.48 9.75 28.92
C ILE A 133 -8.06 10.73 29.94
N LYS A 134 -9.36 10.57 30.21
CA LYS A 134 -10.13 11.27 31.23
C LYS A 134 -10.56 10.24 32.27
N TYR A 135 -10.32 10.54 33.54
CA TYR A 135 -10.82 9.71 34.64
C TYR A 135 -11.56 10.58 35.65
N LYS A 136 -12.59 10.00 36.27
CA LYS A 136 -13.29 10.63 37.40
C LYS A 136 -12.46 10.44 38.64
N ASP A 137 -12.12 11.55 39.31
CA ASP A 137 -11.54 11.48 40.64
C ASP A 137 -12.59 11.05 41.68
N GLN A 138 -12.16 10.77 42.91
CA GLN A 138 -13.04 10.34 44.02
C GLN A 138 -14.13 11.39 44.36
N HIS A 139 -14.01 12.62 43.84
CA HIS A 139 -14.97 13.71 44.01
C HIS A 139 -15.88 13.91 42.78
N GLY A 140 -15.80 13.04 41.78
CA GLY A 140 -16.62 13.12 40.56
C GLY A 140 -16.17 14.20 39.57
N SER A 141 -15.00 14.81 39.78
CA SER A 141 -14.42 15.76 38.83
C SER A 141 -13.60 15.02 37.78
N TYR A 142 -13.76 15.42 36.51
CA TYR A 142 -12.95 14.88 35.42
C TYR A 142 -11.55 15.48 35.48
N ARG A 143 -10.54 14.61 35.63
CA ARG A 143 -9.13 14.99 35.45
C ARG A 143 -8.58 14.32 34.21
N SER A 144 -7.73 15.04 33.49
CA SER A 144 -6.90 14.49 32.42
C SER A 144 -5.53 14.17 32.99
N THR A 145 -5.04 12.96 32.76
CA THR A 145 -3.62 12.66 32.92
C THR A 145 -2.94 13.02 31.62
N SER A 146 -1.90 13.84 31.68
CA SER A 146 -0.97 13.94 30.57
C SER A 146 -0.31 12.58 30.37
N SER A 147 -0.57 11.94 29.23
CA SER A 147 0.14 10.72 28.86
C SER A 147 1.64 10.96 28.78
N PRO A 148 2.48 9.97 29.12
CA PRO A 148 3.93 10.13 29.06
C PRO A 148 4.35 10.57 27.65
N ALA A 149 5.08 11.69 27.55
CA ALA A 149 5.53 12.24 26.27
C ALA A 149 6.28 11.19 25.41
N SER A 150 7.00 10.26 26.05
CA SER A 150 7.69 9.18 25.34
C SER A 150 6.75 8.17 24.66
N SER A 151 5.57 7.90 25.22
CA SER A 151 4.61 6.96 24.63
C SER A 151 3.89 7.58 23.43
N VAL A 152 3.57 8.86 23.53
CA VAL A 152 3.02 9.65 22.41
C VAL A 152 4.05 9.74 21.28
N SER A 153 5.30 10.06 21.60
CA SER A 153 6.37 10.13 20.60
C SER A 153 6.62 8.79 19.90
N LEU A 154 6.58 7.67 20.64
CA LEU A 154 6.66 6.34 20.05
C LEU A 154 5.54 6.10 19.05
N LEU A 155 4.28 6.38 19.40
CA LEU A 155 3.14 6.19 18.50
C LEU A 155 3.23 7.04 17.25
N VAL A 156 3.60 8.32 17.40
CA VAL A 156 3.82 9.23 16.28
C VAL A 156 4.92 8.67 15.36
N SER A 157 6.01 8.13 15.91
CA SER A 157 7.05 7.51 15.10
C SER A 157 6.56 6.26 14.35
N GLN A 158 5.72 5.42 14.98
CA GLN A 158 5.13 4.26 14.34
C GLN A 158 4.16 4.66 13.23
N GLN A 159 3.34 5.70 13.44
CA GLN A 159 2.45 6.28 12.43
C GLN A 159 3.23 6.79 11.22
N MET A 160 4.30 7.54 11.47
CA MET A 160 5.21 8.04 10.42
C MET A 160 5.87 6.90 9.64
N MET A 161 6.27 5.82 10.32
CA MET A 161 6.80 4.63 9.66
C MET A 161 5.75 3.97 8.76
N MET A 162 4.50 3.82 9.24
CA MET A 162 3.41 3.26 8.43
C MET A 162 3.13 4.10 7.20
N MET A 163 3.04 5.43 7.34
CA MET A 163 2.88 6.35 6.21
C MET A 163 4.03 6.23 5.20
N ALA A 164 5.28 6.21 5.68
CA ALA A 164 6.45 6.08 4.81
C ALA A 164 6.43 4.77 4.00
N LYS A 165 6.18 3.63 4.65
CA LYS A 165 6.06 2.33 3.96
C LYS A 165 4.89 2.36 2.96
N GLN A 166 3.76 2.95 3.35
CA GLN A 166 2.55 3.00 2.54
C GLN A 166 2.79 3.80 1.27
N ASP A 167 3.37 5.00 1.39
CA ASP A 167 3.68 5.86 0.27
C ASP A 167 4.72 5.24 -0.68
N ILE A 168 5.72 4.50 -0.17
CA ILE A 168 6.64 3.75 -1.04
C ILE A 168 5.87 2.69 -1.84
N CYS A 169 5.03 1.87 -1.18
CA CYS A 169 4.22 0.86 -1.86
C CYS A 169 3.32 1.49 -2.91
N ARG A 170 2.66 2.60 -2.56
CA ARG A 170 1.76 3.36 -3.41
C ARG A 170 2.45 3.93 -4.64
N GLY A 171 3.61 4.54 -4.45
CA GLY A 171 4.46 5.05 -5.53
C GLY A 171 4.92 3.94 -6.48
N ILE A 172 5.29 2.77 -5.94
CA ILE A 172 5.73 1.62 -6.75
C ILE A 172 4.56 1.09 -7.60
N HIS A 173 3.42 0.72 -7.01
CA HIS A 173 2.36 0.07 -7.78
C HIS A 173 1.70 1.03 -8.79
N ARG A 174 1.63 2.33 -8.50
CA ARG A 174 1.19 3.37 -9.46
C ARG A 174 2.16 3.52 -10.62
N THR A 175 3.47 3.52 -10.35
CA THR A 175 4.50 3.54 -11.40
C THR A 175 4.37 2.34 -12.31
N ILE A 176 4.25 1.13 -11.75
CA ILE A 176 4.10 -0.09 -12.55
C ILE A 176 2.83 -0.02 -13.41
N SER A 177 1.73 0.46 -12.84
CA SER A 177 0.46 0.64 -13.57
C SER A 177 0.61 1.62 -14.74
N ALA A 178 1.32 2.74 -14.56
CA ALA A 178 1.62 3.69 -15.63
C ALA A 178 2.47 3.06 -16.76
N LEU A 179 3.47 2.26 -16.38
CA LEU A 179 4.33 1.55 -17.33
C LEU A 179 3.61 0.40 -18.05
N GLN A 180 2.60 -0.21 -17.43
CA GLN A 180 1.68 -1.15 -18.07
C GLN A 180 0.84 -0.45 -19.14
N LYS A 181 0.29 0.74 -18.84
CA LYS A 181 -0.50 1.52 -19.81
C LYS A 181 0.29 1.92 -21.05
N THR A 182 1.59 2.15 -20.91
CA THR A 182 2.48 2.52 -22.02
C THR A 182 3.12 1.31 -22.72
N GLY A 183 2.86 0.09 -22.26
CA GLY A 183 3.36 -1.14 -22.90
C GLY A 183 4.83 -1.49 -22.58
N HIS A 184 5.43 -0.84 -21.58
CA HIS A 184 6.79 -1.11 -21.10
C HIS A 184 6.85 -2.32 -20.16
N VAL A 185 5.73 -2.70 -19.54
CA VAL A 185 5.61 -3.91 -18.72
C VAL A 185 5.08 -5.05 -19.58
N ILE A 186 5.85 -6.13 -19.70
CA ILE A 186 5.44 -7.33 -20.42
C ILE A 186 4.81 -8.29 -19.41
N SER A 187 3.51 -8.55 -19.58
CA SER A 187 2.86 -9.63 -18.83
C SER A 187 3.10 -10.96 -19.55
N PRO A 188 3.51 -12.02 -18.84
CA PRO A 188 3.67 -13.33 -19.45
C PRO A 188 2.32 -13.84 -19.97
N GLN A 189 2.29 -14.42 -21.16
CA GLN A 189 1.13 -15.16 -21.63
C GLN A 189 1.21 -16.57 -21.07
N LEU A 190 0.43 -16.82 -20.02
CA LEU A 190 0.40 -18.10 -19.33
C LEU A 190 -0.86 -18.86 -19.74
N GLU A 191 -0.71 -20.10 -20.20
CA GLU A 191 -1.80 -20.91 -20.77
C GLU A 191 -2.71 -21.52 -19.69
N PHE A 192 -2.16 -21.83 -18.51
CA PHE A 192 -2.85 -22.49 -17.39
C PHE A 192 -2.86 -21.62 -16.12
N ASP A 193 -2.86 -20.30 -16.28
CA ASP A 193 -2.83 -19.34 -15.18
C ASP A 193 -3.83 -18.21 -15.44
N ASP A 194 -4.43 -17.72 -14.37
CA ASP A 194 -5.27 -16.54 -14.42
C ASP A 194 -4.97 -15.63 -13.22
N GLU A 195 -5.05 -14.32 -13.44
CA GLU A 195 -4.73 -13.30 -12.45
C GLU A 195 -5.61 -13.41 -11.19
N SER A 196 -6.87 -13.86 -11.35
CA SER A 196 -7.80 -13.99 -10.24
C SER A 196 -7.41 -15.16 -9.33
N THR A 197 -7.04 -16.31 -9.87
CA THR A 197 -6.53 -17.46 -9.11
C THR A 197 -5.24 -17.11 -8.40
N ARG A 198 -4.31 -16.41 -9.07
CA ARG A 198 -3.09 -15.91 -8.40
C ARG A 198 -3.43 -15.00 -7.22
N PHE A 199 -4.29 -14.01 -7.43
CA PHE A 199 -4.75 -13.13 -6.35
C PHE A 199 -5.28 -13.94 -5.16
N LEU A 200 -6.20 -14.88 -5.41
CA LEU A 200 -6.80 -15.71 -4.36
C LEU A 200 -5.75 -16.55 -3.63
N HIS A 201 -4.73 -17.08 -4.33
CA HIS A 201 -3.65 -17.85 -3.73
C HIS A 201 -2.70 -16.98 -2.90
N ARG A 202 -2.34 -15.79 -3.38
CA ARG A 202 -1.42 -14.86 -2.69
C ARG A 202 -2.00 -14.36 -1.38
N PHE A 203 -3.29 -14.04 -1.37
CA PHE A 203 -3.98 -13.49 -0.20
C PHE A 203 -4.77 -14.53 0.60
N ARG A 204 -4.57 -15.83 0.32
CA ARG A 204 -5.27 -16.94 0.99
C ARG A 204 -5.17 -16.88 2.51
N ILE A 205 -4.01 -16.45 3.03
CA ILE A 205 -3.77 -16.36 4.48
C ILE A 205 -4.70 -15.37 5.17
N CYS A 206 -5.19 -14.34 4.48
CA CYS A 206 -6.09 -13.35 5.05
C CYS A 206 -7.53 -13.85 5.13
N ARG A 207 -7.89 -14.90 4.37
CA ARG A 207 -9.27 -15.40 4.30
C ARG A 207 -9.73 -16.08 5.60
N THR A 208 -8.79 -16.61 6.38
CA THR A 208 -9.11 -17.30 7.63
C THR A 208 -9.19 -16.37 8.82
N LEU A 209 -8.95 -15.07 8.64
CA LEU A 209 -8.90 -14.07 9.70
C LEU A 209 -10.23 -13.34 9.83
N GLY A 210 -10.61 -12.97 11.05
CA GLY A 210 -11.74 -12.09 11.32
C GLY A 210 -11.45 -10.62 11.01
N SER A 211 -10.18 -10.19 11.05
CA SER A 211 -9.73 -8.84 10.71
C SER A 211 -8.25 -8.82 10.27
N PRO A 212 -7.80 -7.85 9.45
CA PRO A 212 -8.58 -6.83 8.75
C PRO A 212 -9.47 -7.44 7.66
N THR A 213 -10.44 -6.67 7.18
CA THR A 213 -11.33 -7.09 6.09
C THR A 213 -10.53 -7.50 4.86
N ILE A 214 -10.81 -8.70 4.34
CA ILE A 214 -10.15 -9.16 3.11
C ILE A 214 -10.64 -8.35 1.91
N LEU A 215 -9.71 -7.86 1.10
CA LEU A 215 -10.05 -7.27 -0.20
C LEU A 215 -10.22 -8.36 -1.26
N SER A 216 -11.27 -8.24 -2.05
CA SER A 216 -11.59 -9.16 -3.14
C SER A 216 -10.80 -8.82 -4.40
N TYR A 217 -10.73 -9.78 -5.33
CA TYR A 217 -10.16 -9.52 -6.65
C TYR A 217 -10.95 -8.44 -7.42
N LYS A 218 -12.25 -8.32 -7.16
CA LYS A 218 -13.07 -7.25 -7.72
C LYS A 218 -12.60 -5.87 -7.23
N ASP A 219 -12.36 -5.73 -5.93
CA ASP A 219 -11.84 -4.48 -5.33
C ASP A 219 -10.48 -4.11 -5.93
N PHE A 220 -9.61 -5.11 -6.14
CA PHE A 220 -8.34 -4.91 -6.82
C PHE A 220 -8.54 -4.36 -8.23
N LYS A 221 -9.42 -4.96 -9.04
CA LYS A 221 -9.66 -4.50 -10.41
C LYS A 221 -10.29 -3.12 -10.45
N GLU A 222 -11.23 -2.80 -9.56
CA GLU A 222 -11.89 -1.49 -9.53
C GLU A 222 -10.93 -0.38 -9.08
N MET A 223 -10.11 -0.63 -8.05
CA MET A 223 -9.16 0.36 -7.54
C MET A 223 -7.88 0.50 -8.38
N THR A 224 -7.62 -0.43 -9.30
CA THR A 224 -6.50 -0.35 -10.25
C THR A 224 -6.93 -0.09 -11.70
N GLN A 225 -8.23 0.16 -11.91
CA GLN A 225 -8.77 0.62 -13.19
C GLN A 225 -8.50 2.12 -13.38
N PHE A 226 -7.38 2.43 -14.02
CA PHE A 226 -6.97 3.79 -14.29
C PHE A 226 -7.45 4.31 -15.65
N ASP A 227 -8.58 3.86 -16.20
CA ASP A 227 -8.98 4.18 -17.58
C ASP A 227 -9.04 5.69 -17.86
N ASN A 228 -9.52 6.46 -16.87
CA ASN A 228 -9.65 7.92 -16.95
C ASN A 228 -8.40 8.69 -16.50
N VAL A 229 -7.34 8.00 -16.07
CA VAL A 229 -6.10 8.61 -15.58
C VAL A 229 -4.97 8.33 -16.57
N THR A 230 -4.29 9.36 -17.04
CA THR A 230 -3.15 9.23 -17.96
C THR A 230 -1.95 8.57 -17.27
N ALA A 231 -1.03 8.02 -18.08
CA ALA A 231 0.21 7.47 -17.52
C ALA A 231 1.07 8.57 -16.88
N LEU A 232 1.05 9.79 -17.44
CA LEU A 232 1.74 10.94 -16.86
C LEU A 232 1.19 11.32 -15.47
N GLU A 233 -0.13 11.37 -15.30
CA GLU A 233 -0.76 11.66 -14.00
C GLU A 233 -0.40 10.59 -12.97
N LEU A 234 -0.39 9.31 -13.34
CA LEU A 234 0.04 8.24 -12.44
C LEU A 234 1.51 8.36 -12.04
N ILE A 235 2.41 8.73 -12.96
CA ILE A 235 3.83 8.94 -12.63
C ILE A 235 3.99 10.16 -11.72
N ASN A 236 3.27 11.26 -11.99
CA ASN A 236 3.30 12.45 -11.12
C ASN A 236 2.75 12.15 -9.72
N ALA A 237 1.67 11.40 -9.61
CA ALA A 237 1.16 10.91 -8.32
C ALA A 237 2.19 10.02 -7.62
N SER A 238 2.90 9.16 -8.37
CA SER A 238 3.97 8.32 -7.83
C SER A 238 5.13 9.16 -7.29
N LEU A 239 5.53 10.23 -8.00
CA LEU A 239 6.54 11.18 -7.55
C LEU A 239 6.15 11.83 -6.23
N GLN A 240 4.89 12.27 -6.09
CA GLN A 240 4.37 12.82 -4.84
C GLN A 240 4.44 11.81 -3.70
N ASN A 241 4.07 10.55 -3.94
CA ASN A 241 4.19 9.50 -2.92
C ASN A 241 5.65 9.27 -2.49
N PHE A 242 6.60 9.16 -3.43
CA PHE A 242 8.01 9.00 -3.04
C PHE A 242 8.58 10.23 -2.31
N GLN A 243 8.11 11.44 -2.62
CA GLN A 243 8.47 12.67 -1.90
C GLN A 243 7.90 12.68 -0.49
N ALA A 244 6.62 12.32 -0.31
CA ALA A 244 5.99 12.20 1.00
C ALA A 244 6.70 11.17 1.87
N ALA A 245 6.95 9.97 1.34
CA ALA A 245 7.72 8.94 2.04
C ALA A 245 9.12 9.42 2.44
N ARG A 246 9.81 10.13 1.54
CA ARG A 246 11.11 10.73 1.84
C ARG A 246 11.02 11.69 3.03
N SER A 247 10.04 12.60 3.04
CA SER A 247 9.85 13.55 4.15
C SER A 247 9.56 12.84 5.46
N SER A 248 8.68 11.83 5.47
CA SER A 248 8.41 11.03 6.67
C SER A 248 9.66 10.32 7.20
N ILE A 249 10.49 9.76 6.31
CA ILE A 249 11.76 9.10 6.68
C ILE A 249 12.79 10.10 7.21
N GLU A 250 12.92 11.27 6.57
CA GLU A 250 13.83 12.33 7.05
C GLU A 250 13.43 12.82 8.44
N SER A 251 12.13 12.97 8.70
CA SER A 251 11.63 13.31 10.02
C SER A 251 11.90 12.20 11.05
N LEU A 252 11.72 10.92 10.70
CA LEU A 252 12.08 9.79 11.58
C LEU A 252 13.59 9.74 11.90
N LEU A 253 14.44 10.03 10.91
CA LEU A 253 15.89 10.10 11.09
C LEU A 253 16.34 11.24 12.00
N ALA A 254 15.49 12.26 12.18
CA ALA A 254 15.76 13.40 13.05
C ALA A 254 15.29 13.19 14.50
N MET A 255 14.53 12.13 14.78
CA MET A 255 14.07 11.81 16.15
C MET A 255 15.18 11.20 16.99
N GLU A 256 15.13 11.42 18.31
CA GLU A 256 16.13 10.86 19.24
C GLU A 256 15.88 9.36 19.51
N PRO A 257 16.92 8.54 19.75
CA PRO A 257 16.76 7.09 19.97
C PRO A 257 15.80 6.73 21.11
N LEU A 258 15.80 7.54 22.17
CA LEU A 258 14.96 7.36 23.36
C LEU A 258 13.46 7.57 23.05
N GLU A 259 13.16 8.47 22.13
CA GLU A 259 11.79 8.75 21.65
C GLU A 259 11.26 7.58 20.82
N LEU A 260 12.14 6.97 20.02
CA LEU A 260 11.85 5.82 19.18
C LEU A 260 11.81 4.49 19.96
N LYS A 261 12.29 4.46 21.21
CA LYS A 261 12.52 3.24 22.01
C LYS A 261 13.43 2.22 21.32
N MET A 262 14.42 2.70 20.56
CA MET A 262 15.32 1.87 19.76
C MET A 262 16.75 1.80 20.32
N ASP A 263 16.94 2.05 21.62
CA ASP A 263 18.27 2.18 22.24
C ASP A 263 19.22 0.99 21.93
N PHE A 264 18.68 -0.23 21.85
CA PHE A 264 19.45 -1.45 21.60
C PHE A 264 19.66 -1.82 20.12
N CYS A 265 18.96 -1.15 19.20
CA CYS A 265 18.99 -1.48 17.77
C CYS A 265 19.00 -0.25 16.84
N HIS A 266 19.30 0.94 17.39
CA HIS A 266 19.27 2.21 16.66
C HIS A 266 20.13 2.21 15.40
N VAL A 267 21.32 1.57 15.44
CA VAL A 267 22.20 1.46 14.27
C VAL A 267 21.52 0.74 13.12
N ASN A 268 20.87 -0.39 13.39
CA ASN A 268 20.17 -1.19 12.38
C ASN A 268 18.92 -0.46 11.88
N PHE A 269 18.16 0.16 12.78
CA PHE A 269 16.99 0.96 12.44
C PHE A 269 17.33 2.13 11.51
N THR A 270 18.36 2.90 11.87
CA THR A 270 18.85 4.02 11.06
C THR A 270 19.40 3.57 9.71
N LYS A 271 20.03 2.39 9.65
CA LYS A 271 20.44 1.78 8.38
C LYS A 271 19.23 1.47 7.51
N GLU A 272 18.19 0.84 8.06
CA GLU A 272 16.95 0.52 7.32
C GLU A 272 16.30 1.78 6.75
N LEU A 273 16.15 2.83 7.57
CA LEU A 273 15.60 4.12 7.13
C LEU A 273 16.40 4.75 5.99
N ARG A 274 17.74 4.70 6.06
CA ARG A 274 18.60 5.19 4.98
C ARG A 274 18.47 4.34 3.72
N ASP A 275 18.33 3.03 3.87
CA ASP A 275 18.13 2.09 2.77
C ASP A 275 16.80 2.38 2.05
N MET A 276 15.70 2.61 2.80
CA MET A 276 14.41 3.08 2.28
C MET A 276 14.50 4.46 1.60
N LEU A 277 15.19 5.43 2.24
CA LEU A 277 15.38 6.78 1.69
C LEU A 277 16.08 6.75 0.32
N ARG A 278 17.09 5.88 0.17
CA ARG A 278 17.77 5.69 -1.13
C ARG A 278 16.84 5.14 -2.20
N VAL A 279 15.89 4.26 -1.84
CA VAL A 279 14.86 3.79 -2.78
C VAL A 279 13.98 4.94 -3.25
N CYS A 280 13.50 5.79 -2.33
CA CYS A 280 12.70 6.96 -2.69
C CYS A 280 13.46 7.88 -3.65
N ILE A 281 14.70 8.25 -3.31
CA ILE A 281 15.54 9.14 -4.14
C ILE A 281 15.79 8.54 -5.52
N ALA A 282 16.17 7.25 -5.59
CA ALA A 282 16.45 6.58 -6.85
C ALA A 282 15.21 6.53 -7.77
N ASN A 283 14.05 6.18 -7.21
CA ASN A 283 12.79 6.19 -7.96
C ASN A 283 12.39 7.59 -8.40
N ILE A 284 12.52 8.62 -7.55
CA ILE A 284 12.26 10.02 -7.94
C ILE A 284 13.12 10.41 -9.16
N VAL A 285 14.42 10.16 -9.12
CA VAL A 285 15.33 10.49 -10.23
C VAL A 285 14.97 9.73 -11.50
N ASN A 286 14.68 8.43 -11.39
CA ASN A 286 14.34 7.61 -12.55
C ASN A 286 12.99 8.00 -13.17
N LEU A 287 11.99 8.34 -12.35
CA LEU A 287 10.70 8.80 -12.84
C LEU A 287 10.81 10.13 -13.61
N HIS A 288 11.62 11.08 -13.13
CA HIS A 288 11.88 12.32 -13.90
C HIS A 288 12.52 12.00 -15.26
N LYS A 289 13.50 11.10 -15.32
CA LYS A 289 14.10 10.65 -16.59
C LYS A 289 13.07 10.01 -17.53
N ILE A 290 12.18 9.17 -16.98
CA ILE A 290 11.10 8.54 -17.77
C ILE A 290 10.13 9.60 -18.31
N ILE A 291 9.79 10.62 -17.53
CA ILE A 291 8.95 11.74 -18.00
C ILE A 291 9.64 12.49 -19.14
N GLU A 292 10.91 12.84 -18.98
CA GLU A 292 11.68 13.57 -19.99
C GLU A 292 11.79 12.78 -21.31
N GLU A 293 12.07 11.47 -21.22
CA GLU A 293 12.27 10.61 -22.39
C GLU A 293 10.96 10.23 -23.09
N TYR A 294 9.86 10.05 -22.35
CA TYR A 294 8.61 9.47 -22.85
C TYR A 294 7.39 10.39 -22.77
N LYS A 295 7.57 11.70 -22.56
CA LYS A 295 6.50 12.70 -22.41
C LYS A 295 5.31 12.54 -23.40
N PRO A 296 5.51 12.42 -24.73
CA PRO A 296 4.40 12.30 -25.67
C PRO A 296 3.64 10.96 -25.60
N MET A 297 4.27 9.89 -25.09
CA MET A 297 3.60 8.60 -24.85
C MET A 297 2.83 8.57 -23.53
N LEU A 298 3.26 9.37 -22.55
CA LEU A 298 2.66 9.44 -21.22
C LEU A 298 1.39 10.28 -21.18
N ASP A 299 1.29 11.28 -22.06
CA ASP A 299 0.13 12.15 -22.23
C ASP A 299 -0.25 12.28 -23.72
N PRO A 300 -1.09 11.36 -24.23
CA PRO A 300 -1.53 11.37 -25.62
C PRO A 300 -2.53 12.50 -25.95
N ASN A 301 -3.02 13.23 -24.93
CA ASN A 301 -3.93 14.36 -25.15
C ASN A 301 -3.15 15.63 -25.53
N ASN A 302 -1.98 15.85 -24.94
CA ASN A 302 -1.11 17.00 -25.27
C ASN A 302 -0.50 16.92 -26.68
N ALA A 303 -0.24 15.72 -27.20
CA ALA A 303 0.34 15.54 -28.55
C ALA A 303 -0.62 15.98 -29.68
N LYS A 304 -1.92 16.10 -29.41
CA LYS A 304 -2.91 16.54 -30.41
C LYS A 304 -3.06 18.07 -30.48
N GLU A 305 -2.62 18.82 -29.47
CA GLU A 305 -2.67 20.29 -29.48
C GLU A 305 -1.46 20.93 -30.16
N SER A 306 -0.30 20.26 -30.18
CA SER A 306 0.92 20.79 -30.81
C SER A 306 0.89 20.80 -32.35
N ASP A 307 0.02 20.00 -32.98
CA ASP A 307 -0.03 19.85 -34.44
C ASP A 307 -1.09 20.76 -35.13
N ILE A 308 -1.79 21.62 -34.38
CA ILE A 308 -2.88 22.47 -34.94
C ILE A 308 -2.43 23.90 -35.26
N ILE A 309 -1.21 24.33 -34.88
CA ILE A 309 -0.74 25.70 -35.11
C ILE A 309 0.45 25.75 -36.08
N THR A 310 0.32 25.23 -37.29
CA THR A 310 1.03 25.80 -38.46
C THR A 310 0.38 25.36 -39.77
N THR A 311 -0.43 26.23 -40.37
CA THR A 311 -0.44 26.63 -41.79
C THR A 311 -1.84 27.10 -42.16
N SER A 312 -2.05 28.41 -42.09
CA SER A 312 -3.16 29.08 -42.74
C SER A 312 -2.58 30.24 -43.53
N LYS A 313 -2.63 30.17 -44.87
CA LYS A 313 -2.86 31.29 -45.80
C LYS A 313 -3.01 30.77 -47.26
N PRO A 314 -3.63 31.56 -48.17
CA PRO A 314 -4.77 31.09 -48.98
C PRO A 314 -4.54 31.22 -50.49
N ILE A 315 -5.24 30.43 -51.31
CA ILE A 315 -5.34 30.61 -52.77
C ILE A 315 -6.73 30.08 -53.17
N LEU A 316 -7.71 30.96 -53.40
CA LEU A 316 -8.19 31.48 -54.70
C LEU A 316 -8.78 30.40 -55.63
N ASP A 317 -10.10 30.45 -55.74
CA ASP A 317 -10.98 29.86 -56.76
C ASP A 317 -10.66 30.43 -58.15
N PRO A 318 -10.97 29.73 -59.27
CA PRO A 318 -12.35 29.80 -59.78
C PRO A 318 -12.89 28.54 -60.50
N ASN A 319 -14.24 28.40 -60.43
CA ASN A 319 -15.24 27.91 -61.42
C ASN A 319 -14.79 26.84 -62.45
N ASN A 320 -15.51 25.75 -62.72
CA ASN A 320 -16.91 25.74 -63.17
C ASN A 320 -17.42 24.28 -63.35
N ASP A 321 -18.74 24.17 -63.40
CA ASP A 321 -19.56 23.19 -64.14
C ASP A 321 -20.24 21.98 -63.46
N GLN A 322 -21.54 21.96 -63.77
CA GLN A 322 -22.70 21.16 -63.36
C GLN A 322 -22.66 19.69 -63.82
N GLU A 323 -23.30 18.77 -63.09
CA GLU A 323 -24.59 18.14 -63.48
C GLU A 323 -25.01 16.91 -62.63
N SER A 324 -26.29 16.94 -62.21
CA SER A 324 -27.31 15.86 -62.04
C SER A 324 -26.96 14.50 -61.38
N SER A 325 -27.54 14.17 -60.19
CA SER A 325 -28.69 13.23 -59.96
C SER A 325 -28.51 11.79 -60.51
N ASP A 326 -28.82 10.67 -59.88
CA ASP A 326 -29.84 10.34 -58.89
C ASP A 326 -29.67 8.87 -58.43
N THR A 327 -29.99 8.56 -57.15
CA THR A 327 -30.44 7.24 -56.57
C THR A 327 -29.56 5.97 -56.78
N THR A 328 -29.53 4.92 -55.96
CA THR A 328 -30.46 4.32 -54.99
C THR A 328 -29.66 3.45 -53.98
N THR A 329 -30.18 3.37 -52.76
CA THR A 329 -29.67 2.61 -51.60
C THR A 329 -29.95 1.09 -51.70
N SER A 330 -29.01 0.21 -51.29
CA SER A 330 -29.32 -0.97 -50.43
C SER A 330 -28.09 -1.78 -49.99
N ARG A 331 -27.80 -1.65 -48.71
CA ARG A 331 -27.06 -2.51 -47.74
C ARG A 331 -26.60 -3.91 -48.18
N LYS A 332 -25.28 -4.13 -48.09
CA LYS A 332 -24.68 -5.40 -47.62
C LYS A 332 -23.75 -5.13 -46.44
N GLN A 333 -24.15 -5.58 -45.25
CA GLN A 333 -23.34 -5.55 -44.03
C GLN A 333 -22.24 -6.62 -44.12
N GLN A 334 -20.99 -6.21 -44.37
CA GLN A 334 -19.81 -7.00 -44.04
C GLN A 334 -19.26 -6.52 -42.69
N LYS A 335 -19.45 -7.32 -41.64
CA LYS A 335 -18.81 -7.10 -40.33
C LYS A 335 -17.30 -7.27 -40.49
N LYS A 336 -16.58 -6.15 -40.55
CA LYS A 336 -15.12 -6.07 -40.45
C LYS A 336 -14.66 -6.57 -39.08
N LYS A 337 -13.76 -7.55 -39.09
CA LYS A 337 -12.90 -7.91 -37.94
C LYS A 337 -12.21 -6.64 -37.44
N GLN A 338 -12.51 -6.21 -36.21
CA GLN A 338 -11.70 -5.23 -35.49
C GLN A 338 -10.34 -5.86 -35.20
N LYS A 339 -9.35 -5.58 -36.06
CA LYS A 339 -7.94 -5.75 -35.69
C LYS A 339 -7.67 -4.80 -34.53
N SER A 340 -7.38 -5.33 -33.35
CA SER A 340 -6.83 -4.51 -32.27
C SER A 340 -5.54 -3.86 -32.80
N LYS A 341 -5.49 -2.54 -32.77
CA LYS A 341 -4.27 -1.80 -33.07
C LYS A 341 -3.31 -2.09 -31.92
N LYS A 342 -2.36 -3.00 -32.12
CA LYS A 342 -1.16 -3.07 -31.28
C LYS A 342 -0.50 -1.68 -31.31
N PRO A 343 -0.19 -1.07 -30.17
CA PRO A 343 0.58 0.17 -30.19
C PRO A 343 1.95 -0.14 -30.78
N LEU A 344 2.37 0.68 -31.76
CA LEU A 344 3.71 0.62 -32.33
C LEU A 344 4.72 0.87 -31.19
N ARG A 345 5.45 -0.16 -30.77
CA ARG A 345 6.68 -0.01 -29.98
C ARG A 345 7.69 0.73 -30.85
N LYS A 346 7.91 2.01 -30.57
CA LYS A 346 9.05 2.75 -31.12
C LYS A 346 10.33 2.56 -30.29
N ASP A 347 10.21 2.15 -29.03
CA ASP A 347 11.33 1.81 -28.16
C ASP A 347 11.18 0.38 -27.59
N ASN A 348 12.28 -0.37 -27.63
CA ASN A 348 12.37 -1.74 -27.11
C ASN A 348 12.63 -1.79 -25.60
N LYS A 349 12.66 -0.65 -24.90
CA LYS A 349 12.98 -0.63 -23.47
C LYS A 349 11.90 -1.32 -22.65
N ILE A 350 12.32 -2.14 -21.70
CA ILE A 350 11.43 -2.90 -20.82
C ILE A 350 11.67 -2.44 -19.39
N VAL A 351 10.61 -2.49 -18.57
CA VAL A 351 10.73 -2.23 -17.14
C VAL A 351 11.71 -3.21 -16.49
N ASN A 352 12.58 -2.68 -15.64
CA ASN A 352 13.52 -3.44 -14.83
C ASN A 352 13.34 -3.06 -13.35
N PHE A 353 13.25 -4.09 -12.52
CA PHE A 353 13.02 -4.00 -11.09
C PHE A 353 14.28 -4.41 -10.33
N GLU A 354 14.92 -3.45 -9.66
CA GLU A 354 16.15 -3.70 -8.88
C GLU A 354 15.94 -3.48 -7.38
N PHE A 355 16.08 -4.53 -6.59
CA PHE A 355 16.11 -4.47 -5.13
C PHE A 355 17.52 -4.08 -4.60
N LYS A 356 18.05 -2.97 -5.13
CA LYS A 356 19.45 -2.56 -4.93
C LYS A 356 19.76 -2.11 -3.50
N TYR A 357 18.85 -1.34 -2.92
CA TYR A 357 19.08 -0.69 -1.62
C TYR A 357 18.32 -1.37 -0.49
N HIS A 358 17.16 -1.96 -0.79
CA HIS A 358 16.24 -2.50 0.20
C HIS A 358 15.63 -3.80 -0.32
N PRO A 359 15.50 -4.86 0.50
CA PRO A 359 14.99 -6.16 0.05
C PRO A 359 13.50 -6.14 -0.31
N TRP A 360 12.76 -5.16 0.19
CA TRP A 360 11.30 -5.09 0.02
C TRP A 360 10.82 -4.10 -1.05
N TYR A 361 11.68 -3.17 -1.46
CA TYR A 361 11.26 -2.06 -2.33
C TYR A 361 12.16 -1.98 -3.55
N THR A 362 11.55 -2.05 -4.72
CA THR A 362 12.26 -2.01 -5.99
C THR A 362 12.58 -0.58 -6.42
N VAL A 363 13.74 -0.41 -7.04
CA VAL A 363 14.06 0.73 -7.89
C VAL A 363 13.60 0.39 -9.31
N ILE A 364 12.77 1.27 -9.90
CA ILE A 364 12.16 1.06 -11.22
C ILE A 364 12.98 1.82 -12.26
N THR A 365 13.35 1.14 -13.32
CA THR A 365 14.11 1.68 -14.46
C THR A 365 13.55 1.16 -15.78
N LEU A 366 13.82 1.86 -16.89
CA LEU A 366 13.61 1.35 -18.25
C LEU A 366 14.99 1.02 -18.86
N LYS A 367 15.17 -0.21 -19.32
CA LYS A 367 16.43 -0.69 -19.93
C LYS A 367 16.21 -1.16 -21.36
#